data_AF-A0A842L957-F1
#
_entry.id   AF-A0A842L957-F1
#
_cell.length_a   1.000
_cell.length_b   1.000
_cell.length_c   1.000
_cell.angle_alpha   90.00
_cell.angle_beta   90.00
_cell.angle_gamma   90.00
#
_symmetry.space_group_name_H-M   'P 1'
#
loop_
_entity.id
_entity.type
_entity.pdbx_description
1 polymer ?
#
loop_
_entity_poly.entity_id
_entity_poly.type
_entity_poly.pdbx_seq_one_letter_code
_entity_poly.pdbx_strand_id
1 'polypeptide(L)'
;LCNLINFPLENTYYTSLDIDSHELPEDEREKLFQFKDMIVESADFETMDRIFFKEIPRMRIGKLIEDVKTVGGEGKRLALKEILEREKIPIKSTLYIGDSITDVEPLRYTRGRGLAVSFNGNQYAVKEADIVIIAENALPIGLIADLHSRFGRDYIIEFVKAYTMDPERALENFRISYDIFEEFMKTFKRFPKILIPDDDIEEIVEESLQMRKRIRGEAIGGLG
;
A
#
# COMPACT_ATOMS: atom_id res chain seq x y z
N LEU A 1 0.87 2.93 16.25
CA LEU A 1 0.56 3.79 15.08
C LEU A 1 -0.89 4.26 15.10
N CYS A 2 -1.89 3.37 15.12
CA CYS A 2 -3.32 3.74 15.14
C CYS A 2 -3.67 4.82 16.17
N ASN A 3 -3.23 4.69 17.42
CA ASN A 3 -3.43 5.71 18.47
C ASN A 3 -2.83 7.08 18.13
N LEU A 4 -1.70 7.12 17.42
CA LEU A 4 -1.02 8.38 17.07
C LEU A 4 -1.82 9.18 16.03
N ILE A 5 -2.49 8.49 15.11
CA ILE A 5 -3.28 9.09 14.04
C ILE A 5 -4.79 9.05 14.31
N ASN A 6 -5.18 8.64 15.53
CA ASN A 6 -6.57 8.45 15.95
C ASN A 6 -7.39 7.55 14.99
N PHE A 7 -6.76 6.48 14.49
CA PHE A 7 -7.41 5.49 13.62
C PHE A 7 -7.99 4.33 14.45
N PRO A 8 -9.25 3.90 14.23
CA PRO A 8 -9.85 2.79 14.97
C PRO A 8 -9.14 1.46 14.69
N LEU A 9 -8.65 0.80 15.73
CA LEU A 9 -7.89 -0.45 15.61
C LEU A 9 -8.75 -1.60 15.09
N GLU A 10 -10.03 -1.62 15.46
CA GLU A 10 -11.04 -2.57 15.02
C GLU A 10 -11.26 -2.58 13.49
N ASN A 11 -10.84 -1.51 12.81
CA ASN A 11 -10.93 -1.39 11.35
C ASN A 11 -9.63 -1.82 10.64
N THR A 12 -8.71 -2.48 11.34
CA THR A 12 -7.43 -2.92 10.78
C THR A 12 -7.39 -4.42 10.54
N TYR A 13 -6.71 -4.80 9.45
CA TYR A 13 -6.33 -6.17 9.15
C TYR A 13 -4.80 -6.21 9.14
N TYR A 14 -4.19 -7.11 9.89
CA TYR A 14 -2.74 -7.14 10.10
C TYR A 14 -2.25 -8.56 10.35
N THR A 15 -0.95 -8.77 10.12
CA THR A 15 -0.28 -10.00 10.52
C THR A 15 -0.27 -10.09 12.04
N SER A 16 -0.95 -11.08 12.59
CA SER A 16 -1.01 -11.31 14.04
C SER A 16 0.08 -12.29 14.45
N LEU A 17 0.76 -11.96 15.56
CA LEU A 17 1.81 -12.75 16.16
C LEU A 17 1.74 -12.62 17.68
N ASP A 18 1.64 -13.74 18.38
CA ASP A 18 1.70 -13.80 19.85
C ASP A 18 3.04 -14.39 20.28
N ILE A 19 4.06 -13.54 20.38
CA ILE A 19 5.43 -13.97 20.71
C ILE A 19 5.49 -14.59 22.12
N ASP A 20 4.71 -14.08 23.06
CA ASP A 20 4.76 -14.49 24.47
C ASP A 20 4.20 -15.91 24.69
N SER A 21 3.38 -16.39 23.76
CA SER A 21 2.86 -17.76 23.78
C SER A 21 3.90 -18.84 23.42
N HIS A 22 5.08 -18.44 22.92
CA HIS A 22 6.13 -19.37 22.50
C HIS A 22 7.36 -19.34 23.40
N GLU A 23 7.77 -20.52 23.87
CA GLU A 23 9.02 -20.70 24.59
C GLU A 23 10.21 -20.55 23.61
N LEU A 24 11.19 -19.71 23.95
CA LEU A 24 12.47 -19.64 23.26
C LEU A 24 13.59 -20.12 24.20
N PRO A 25 13.99 -21.40 24.10
CA PRO A 25 15.14 -21.93 24.83
C PRO A 25 16.44 -21.17 24.49
N GLU A 26 17.37 -21.06 25.45
CA GLU A 26 18.62 -20.33 25.25
C GLU A 26 19.50 -20.95 24.13
N ASP A 27 19.50 -22.27 23.98
CA ASP A 27 20.21 -22.95 22.88
C ASP A 27 19.62 -22.60 21.50
N GLU A 28 18.29 -22.49 21.40
CA GLU A 28 17.63 -22.05 20.18
C GLU A 28 17.86 -20.56 19.91
N ARG A 29 17.92 -19.72 20.96
CA ARG A 29 18.29 -18.31 20.86
C ARG A 29 19.69 -18.16 20.26
N GLU A 30 20.67 -18.88 20.78
CA GLU A 30 22.04 -18.89 20.26
C GLU A 30 22.07 -19.33 18.79
N LYS A 31 21.32 -20.39 18.44
CA LYS A 31 21.23 -20.88 17.07
C LYS A 31 20.59 -19.87 16.12
N LEU A 32 19.55 -19.15 16.54
CA LEU A 32 18.94 -18.08 15.75
C LEU A 32 19.92 -16.92 15.51
N PHE A 33 20.75 -16.56 16.50
CA PHE A 33 21.79 -15.55 16.30
C PHE A 33 22.85 -16.01 15.29
N GLN A 34 23.26 -17.28 15.34
CA GLN A 34 24.16 -17.84 14.32
C GLN A 34 23.53 -17.79 12.92
N PHE A 35 22.26 -18.15 12.78
CA PHE A 35 21.55 -18.01 11.50
C PHE A 35 21.49 -16.57 11.02
N LYS A 36 21.22 -15.61 11.92
CA LYS A 36 21.22 -14.19 11.61
C LYS A 36 22.60 -13.74 11.09
N ASP A 37 23.69 -14.14 11.75
CA ASP A 37 25.05 -13.80 11.31
C ASP A 37 25.35 -14.39 9.92
N MET A 38 25.00 -15.66 9.69
CA MET A 38 25.15 -16.30 8.37
C MET A 38 24.38 -15.55 7.26
N ILE A 39 23.13 -15.15 7.54
CA ILE A 39 22.28 -14.44 6.58
C ILE A 39 22.86 -13.07 6.26
N VAL A 40 23.30 -12.32 7.27
CA VAL A 40 23.84 -10.97 7.10
C VAL A 40 25.19 -10.98 6.39
N GLU A 41 26.04 -11.98 6.65
CA GLU A 41 27.38 -12.03 6.07
C GLU A 41 27.37 -12.35 4.57
N SER A 42 26.67 -13.40 4.13
CA SER A 42 26.57 -13.77 2.69
C SER A 42 25.75 -15.04 2.39
N ALA A 43 24.67 -15.35 3.13
CA ALA A 43 23.89 -16.55 2.82
C ALA A 43 23.33 -16.51 1.39
N ASP A 44 23.55 -17.58 0.63
CA ASP A 44 22.87 -17.82 -0.64
C ASP A 44 21.44 -18.31 -0.42
N PHE A 45 20.66 -18.38 -1.51
CA PHE A 45 19.27 -18.85 -1.46
C PHE A 45 19.16 -20.27 -0.89
N GLU A 46 20.11 -21.16 -1.18
CA GLU A 46 20.08 -22.53 -0.65
C GLU A 46 20.29 -22.56 0.87
N THR A 47 21.18 -21.71 1.39
CA THR A 47 21.38 -21.55 2.83
C THR A 47 20.15 -20.97 3.50
N MET A 48 19.53 -19.94 2.90
CA MET A 48 18.28 -19.38 3.41
C MET A 48 17.16 -20.41 3.42
N ASP A 49 17.00 -21.18 2.33
CA ASP A 49 15.99 -22.22 2.22
C ASP A 49 16.18 -23.30 3.29
N ARG A 50 17.43 -23.71 3.52
CA ARG A 50 17.75 -24.65 4.59
C ARG A 50 17.38 -24.08 5.96
N ILE A 51 17.72 -22.82 6.24
CA ILE A 51 17.42 -22.19 7.53
C ILE A 51 15.90 -22.11 7.76
N PHE A 52 15.17 -21.50 6.83
CA PHE A 52 13.73 -21.22 7.01
C PHE A 52 12.83 -22.43 6.80
N PHE A 53 13.18 -23.38 5.92
CA PHE A 53 12.30 -24.50 5.58
C PHE A 53 12.77 -25.86 6.10
N LYS A 54 13.98 -25.97 6.67
CA LYS A 54 14.48 -27.25 7.25
C LYS A 54 14.88 -27.13 8.71
N GLU A 55 15.65 -26.11 9.08
CA GLU A 55 16.20 -25.99 10.43
C GLU A 55 15.20 -25.38 11.41
N ILE A 56 14.70 -24.17 11.15
CA ILE A 56 13.75 -23.49 12.05
C ILE A 56 12.47 -24.32 12.27
N PRO A 57 11.84 -24.96 11.27
CA PRO A 57 10.66 -25.79 11.49
C PRO A 57 10.88 -27.00 12.40
N ARG A 58 12.14 -27.42 12.63
CA ARG A 58 12.49 -28.51 13.56
C ARG A 58 12.77 -28.02 14.98
N MET A 59 12.92 -26.73 15.17
CA MET A 59 13.12 -26.08 16.47
C MET A 59 11.77 -25.90 17.17
N ARG A 60 11.78 -25.79 18.51
CA ARG A 60 10.60 -25.50 19.33
C ARG A 60 9.99 -24.15 18.92
N ILE A 61 10.83 -23.14 18.69
CA ILE A 61 10.40 -21.83 18.19
C ILE A 61 9.82 -21.89 16.76
N GLY A 62 10.07 -22.96 16.01
CA GLY A 62 9.52 -23.17 14.67
C GLY A 62 7.99 -23.13 14.61
N LYS A 63 7.33 -23.53 15.71
CA LYS A 63 5.86 -23.45 15.86
C LYS A 63 5.32 -22.03 15.70
N LEU A 64 6.12 -21.02 16.02
CA LEU A 64 5.78 -19.61 15.80
C LEU A 64 5.38 -19.36 14.35
N ILE A 65 6.05 -19.98 13.38
CA ILE A 65 5.76 -19.81 11.95
C ILE A 65 4.37 -20.34 11.58
N GLU A 66 3.94 -21.44 12.21
CA GLU A 66 2.62 -22.04 11.97
C GLU A 66 1.49 -21.16 12.54
N ASP A 67 1.75 -20.46 13.65
CA ASP A 67 0.78 -19.60 14.33
C ASP A 67 0.71 -18.18 13.74
N VAL A 68 1.70 -17.77 12.94
CA VAL A 68 1.69 -16.48 12.24
C VAL A 68 0.64 -16.48 11.13
N LYS A 69 -0.42 -15.69 11.32
CA LYS A 69 -1.40 -15.42 10.26
C LYS A 69 -0.97 -14.21 9.46
N THR A 70 -0.26 -14.44 8.35
CA THR A 70 0.24 -13.36 7.50
C THR A 70 -0.87 -12.72 6.67
N VAL A 71 -0.88 -11.39 6.60
CA VAL A 71 -1.70 -10.64 5.64
C VAL A 71 -0.82 -10.19 4.47
N GLY A 72 -0.65 -11.09 3.49
CA GLY A 72 -0.02 -10.80 2.20
C GLY A 72 -1.02 -10.22 1.19
N GLY A 73 -0.66 -10.19 -0.10
CA GLY A 73 -1.51 -9.59 -1.12
C GLY A 73 -2.89 -10.25 -1.27
N GLU A 74 -2.93 -11.58 -1.33
CA GLU A 74 -4.20 -12.30 -1.27
C GLU A 74 -4.97 -12.04 0.03
N GLY A 75 -4.27 -11.97 1.17
CA GLY A 75 -4.86 -11.65 2.47
C GLY A 75 -5.55 -10.28 2.48
N LYS A 76 -4.93 -9.26 1.88
CA LYS A 76 -5.53 -7.92 1.73
C LYS A 76 -6.76 -7.93 0.83
N ARG A 77 -6.75 -8.72 -0.25
CA ARG A 77 -7.94 -8.90 -1.10
C ARG A 77 -9.09 -9.57 -0.35
N LEU A 78 -8.81 -10.60 0.45
CA LEU A 78 -9.81 -11.27 1.27
C LEU A 78 -10.38 -10.34 2.35
N ALA A 79 -9.53 -9.56 3.01
CA ALA A 79 -9.96 -8.52 3.95
C ALA A 79 -10.91 -7.50 3.29
N LEU A 80 -10.58 -7.04 2.08
CA LEU A 80 -11.48 -6.16 1.32
C LEU A 80 -12.84 -6.82 1.04
N LYS A 81 -12.86 -8.09 0.63
CA LYS A 81 -14.13 -8.82 0.41
C LYS A 81 -14.95 -8.95 1.70
N GLU A 82 -14.30 -9.28 2.80
CA GLU A 82 -14.94 -9.40 4.11
C GLU A 82 -15.59 -8.08 4.54
N ILE A 83 -14.89 -6.95 4.37
CA ILE A 83 -15.45 -5.60 4.65
C ILE A 83 -16.69 -5.35 3.79
N LEU A 84 -16.63 -5.61 2.49
CA LEU A 84 -17.77 -5.40 1.58
C LEU A 84 -18.99 -6.23 1.99
N GLU A 85 -18.78 -7.50 2.37
CA GLU A 85 -19.82 -8.40 2.83
C GLU A 85 -20.41 -7.96 4.18
N ARG A 86 -19.55 -7.62 5.15
CA ARG A 86 -19.95 -7.18 6.49
C ARG A 86 -20.77 -5.89 6.44
N GLU A 87 -20.30 -4.91 5.69
CA GLU A 87 -20.95 -3.60 5.56
C GLU A 87 -22.11 -3.62 4.54
N LYS A 88 -22.29 -4.73 3.81
CA LYS A 88 -23.31 -4.90 2.75
C LYS A 88 -23.25 -3.82 1.68
N ILE A 89 -22.04 -3.41 1.31
CA ILE A 89 -21.78 -2.40 0.29
C ILE A 89 -21.22 -3.05 -1.00
N PRO A 90 -21.54 -2.50 -2.18
CA PRO A 90 -21.02 -3.04 -3.42
C PRO A 90 -19.55 -2.64 -3.66
N ILE A 91 -18.82 -3.42 -4.46
CA ILE A 91 -17.41 -3.13 -4.84
C ILE A 91 -17.22 -1.73 -5.47
N LYS A 92 -18.26 -1.17 -6.10
CA LYS A 92 -18.23 0.20 -6.65
C LYS A 92 -18.11 1.31 -5.60
N SER A 93 -18.30 0.97 -4.34
CA SER A 93 -18.11 1.86 -3.19
C SER A 93 -16.70 1.73 -2.59
N THR A 94 -15.77 1.03 -3.24
CA THR A 94 -14.40 0.85 -2.77
C THR A 94 -13.46 1.88 -3.39
N LEU A 95 -12.76 2.61 -2.52
CA LEU A 95 -11.48 3.26 -2.83
C LEU A 95 -10.38 2.43 -2.18
N TYR A 96 -9.54 1.77 -2.99
CA TYR A 96 -8.38 1.04 -2.51
C TYR A 96 -7.10 1.79 -2.86
N ILE A 97 -6.20 1.96 -1.89
CA ILE A 97 -4.95 2.68 -2.07
C ILE A 97 -3.79 1.77 -1.67
N GLY A 98 -2.82 1.58 -2.56
CA GLY A 98 -1.65 0.74 -2.33
C GLY A 98 -0.37 1.34 -2.93
N ASP A 99 0.77 0.74 -2.60
CA ASP A 99 2.08 1.21 -3.07
C ASP A 99 3.04 0.10 -3.52
N SER A 100 2.72 -1.17 -3.22
CA SER A 100 3.71 -2.25 -3.29
C SER A 100 3.20 -3.52 -3.96
N ILE A 101 4.07 -4.53 -4.04
CA ILE A 101 3.73 -5.87 -4.51
C ILE A 101 2.58 -6.47 -3.70
N THR A 102 2.54 -6.23 -2.38
CA THR A 102 1.46 -6.76 -1.53
C THR A 102 0.10 -6.12 -1.80
N ASP A 103 0.02 -5.11 -2.67
CA ASP A 103 -1.23 -4.45 -3.03
C ASP A 103 -1.75 -4.86 -4.40
N VAL A 104 -1.03 -5.70 -5.14
CA VAL A 104 -1.38 -6.11 -6.51
C VAL A 104 -2.76 -6.77 -6.56
N GLU A 105 -3.02 -7.77 -5.72
CA GLU A 105 -4.27 -8.51 -5.70
C GLU A 105 -5.48 -7.64 -5.34
N PRO A 106 -5.47 -6.80 -4.29
CA PRO A 106 -6.58 -5.91 -3.99
C PRO A 106 -6.72 -4.75 -4.98
N LEU A 107 -5.62 -4.19 -5.52
CA LEU A 107 -5.68 -3.20 -6.60
C LEU A 107 -6.37 -3.78 -7.83
N ARG A 108 -5.89 -4.93 -8.31
CA ARG A 108 -6.51 -5.65 -9.45
C ARG A 108 -7.96 -6.04 -9.18
N TYR A 109 -8.28 -6.39 -7.92
CA TYR A 109 -9.65 -6.68 -7.54
C TYR A 109 -10.55 -5.44 -7.60
N THR A 110 -10.01 -4.26 -7.32
CA THR A 110 -10.76 -2.99 -7.29
C THR A 110 -10.82 -2.33 -8.66
N ARG A 111 -9.76 -2.45 -9.48
CA ARG A 111 -9.59 -1.76 -10.76
C ARG A 111 -10.81 -1.95 -11.67
N GLY A 112 -11.37 -0.84 -12.15
CA GLY A 112 -12.55 -0.82 -13.03
C GLY A 112 -13.88 -1.24 -12.38
N ARG A 113 -13.88 -1.66 -11.11
CA ARG A 113 -15.08 -2.06 -10.36
C ARG A 113 -15.39 -1.13 -9.20
N GLY A 114 -14.37 -0.53 -8.61
CA GLY A 114 -14.37 0.62 -7.69
C GLY A 114 -13.33 1.62 -8.18
N LEU A 115 -12.51 2.16 -7.28
CA LEU A 115 -11.38 3.03 -7.64
C LEU A 115 -10.08 2.50 -7.01
N ALA A 116 -9.16 2.01 -7.86
CA ALA A 116 -7.83 1.57 -7.46
C ALA A 116 -6.81 2.70 -7.62
N VAL A 117 -6.10 3.05 -6.56
CA VAL A 117 -5.12 4.15 -6.55
C VAL A 117 -3.75 3.63 -6.12
N SER A 118 -2.73 3.93 -6.92
CA SER A 118 -1.33 3.76 -6.53
C SER A 118 -0.79 5.08 -5.98
N PHE A 119 -0.24 5.09 -4.77
CA PHE A 119 0.38 6.28 -4.17
C PHE A 119 1.89 6.09 -4.00
N ASN A 120 2.69 6.80 -4.80
CA ASN A 120 4.15 6.62 -4.89
C ASN A 120 4.53 5.12 -5.01
N GLY A 121 3.72 4.37 -5.76
CA GLY A 121 3.83 2.92 -5.83
C GLY A 121 4.97 2.45 -6.74
N ASN A 122 5.39 1.22 -6.53
CA ASN A 122 6.34 0.55 -7.42
C ASN A 122 5.67 0.14 -8.76
N GLN A 123 6.44 -0.47 -9.66
CA GLN A 123 5.94 -0.90 -10.97
C GLN A 123 4.72 -1.83 -10.91
N TYR A 124 4.62 -2.64 -9.85
CA TYR A 124 3.55 -3.63 -9.71
C TYR A 124 2.24 -2.94 -9.30
N ALA A 125 2.31 -2.00 -8.34
CA ALA A 125 1.15 -1.23 -7.91
C ALA A 125 0.65 -0.28 -9.02
N VAL A 126 1.56 0.42 -9.71
CA VAL A 126 1.21 1.34 -10.81
C VAL A 126 0.45 0.61 -11.92
N LYS A 127 0.90 -0.59 -12.31
CA LYS A 127 0.26 -1.39 -13.38
C LYS A 127 -1.15 -1.86 -13.06
N GLU A 128 -1.54 -1.90 -11.78
CA GLU A 128 -2.85 -2.41 -11.34
C GLU A 128 -3.79 -1.29 -10.87
N ALA A 129 -3.40 -0.03 -10.99
CA ALA A 129 -4.22 1.11 -10.57
C ALA A 129 -5.08 1.70 -11.69
N ASP A 130 -6.18 2.36 -11.31
CA ASP A 130 -6.95 3.27 -12.16
C ASP A 130 -6.31 4.67 -12.17
N ILE A 131 -5.74 5.11 -11.03
CA ILE A 131 -5.10 6.41 -10.84
C ILE A 131 -3.74 6.21 -10.15
N VAL A 132 -2.74 6.96 -10.58
CA VAL A 132 -1.44 7.05 -9.91
C VAL A 132 -1.27 8.45 -9.34
N ILE A 133 -0.91 8.52 -8.06
CA ILE A 133 -0.57 9.77 -7.37
C ILE A 133 0.91 9.76 -7.05
N ILE A 134 1.62 10.80 -7.50
CA ILE A 134 3.04 11.02 -7.21
C ILE A 134 3.16 12.33 -6.42
N ALA A 135 3.39 12.23 -5.12
CA ALA A 135 3.36 13.38 -4.21
C ALA A 135 4.12 13.15 -2.90
N GLU A 136 4.66 14.22 -2.32
CA GLU A 136 5.32 14.19 -0.99
C GLU A 136 4.31 14.25 0.19
N ASN A 137 3.07 14.62 -0.09
CA ASN A 137 2.02 14.84 0.90
C ASN A 137 0.80 13.96 0.58
N ALA A 138 0.07 13.52 1.61
CA ALA A 138 -1.12 12.68 1.49
C ALA A 138 -2.40 13.44 1.11
N LEU A 139 -2.41 14.77 1.07
CA LEU A 139 -3.59 15.57 0.66
C LEU A 139 -4.22 15.16 -0.68
N PRO A 140 -3.46 14.74 -1.73
CA PRO A 140 -4.07 14.24 -2.96
C PRO A 140 -4.88 12.96 -2.76
N ILE A 141 -4.51 12.12 -1.79
CA ILE A 141 -5.37 11.00 -1.38
C ILE A 141 -6.68 11.55 -0.80
N GLY A 142 -6.60 12.55 0.07
CA GLY A 142 -7.76 13.23 0.65
C GLY A 142 -8.69 13.84 -0.40
N LEU A 143 -8.12 14.46 -1.43
CA LEU A 143 -8.85 15.00 -2.59
C LEU A 143 -9.62 13.91 -3.34
N ILE A 144 -8.96 12.79 -3.67
CA ILE A 144 -9.61 11.67 -4.34
C ILE A 144 -10.68 11.01 -3.45
N ALA A 145 -10.42 10.91 -2.13
CA ALA A 145 -11.39 10.39 -1.17
C ALA A 145 -12.63 11.30 -1.05
N ASP A 146 -12.45 12.62 -1.02
CA ASP A 146 -13.54 13.61 -1.01
C ASP A 146 -14.44 13.46 -2.24
N LEU A 147 -13.83 13.35 -3.43
CA LEU A 147 -14.59 13.13 -4.67
C LEU A 147 -15.31 11.78 -4.65
N HIS A 148 -14.63 10.70 -4.23
CA HIS A 148 -15.21 9.36 -4.16
C HIS A 148 -16.36 9.24 -3.15
N SER A 149 -16.35 10.03 -2.07
CA SER A 149 -17.45 10.04 -1.10
C SER A 149 -18.79 10.56 -1.66
N ARG A 150 -18.75 11.31 -2.77
CA ARG A 150 -19.91 12.00 -3.34
C ARG A 150 -20.22 11.63 -4.78
N PHE A 151 -19.22 11.14 -5.52
CA PHE A 151 -19.31 10.88 -6.95
C PHE A 151 -18.80 9.49 -7.32
N GLY A 152 -19.28 8.97 -8.44
CA GLY A 152 -18.82 7.68 -8.98
C GLY A 152 -17.49 7.80 -9.72
N ARG A 153 -16.90 6.63 -10.01
CA ARG A 153 -15.62 6.47 -10.72
C ARG A 153 -15.48 7.36 -11.95
N ASP A 154 -16.46 7.40 -12.84
CA ASP A 154 -16.35 8.12 -14.11
C ASP A 154 -16.15 9.63 -13.90
N TYR A 155 -16.82 10.22 -12.92
CA TYR A 155 -16.62 11.63 -12.56
C TYR A 155 -15.17 11.92 -12.11
N ILE A 156 -14.59 10.99 -11.35
CA ILE A 156 -13.23 11.10 -10.83
C ILE A 156 -12.21 10.90 -11.96
N ILE A 157 -12.46 9.98 -12.89
CA ILE A 157 -11.62 9.80 -14.07
C ILE A 157 -11.63 11.05 -14.96
N GLU A 158 -12.79 11.67 -15.18
CA GLU A 158 -12.86 12.95 -15.90
C GLU A 158 -12.17 14.08 -15.15
N PHE A 159 -12.25 14.11 -13.82
CA PHE A 159 -11.46 15.02 -13.00
C PHE A 159 -9.96 14.83 -13.23
N VAL A 160 -9.46 13.60 -13.17
CA VAL A 160 -8.02 13.33 -13.34
C VAL A 160 -7.53 13.67 -14.75
N LYS A 161 -8.33 13.40 -15.79
CA LYS A 161 -8.02 13.84 -17.16
C LYS A 161 -7.90 15.37 -17.24
N ALA A 162 -8.89 16.09 -16.70
CA ALA A 162 -8.86 17.56 -16.68
C ALA A 162 -7.68 18.09 -15.86
N TYR A 163 -7.41 17.47 -14.70
CA TYR A 163 -6.32 17.84 -13.81
C TYR A 163 -4.95 17.63 -14.46
N THR A 164 -4.77 16.56 -15.23
CA THR A 164 -3.52 16.30 -15.96
C THR A 164 -3.24 17.40 -17.00
N MET A 165 -4.29 17.97 -17.61
CA MET A 165 -4.16 19.06 -18.58
C MET A 165 -3.94 20.42 -17.91
N ASP A 166 -4.73 20.72 -16.88
CA ASP A 166 -4.71 22.00 -16.16
C ASP A 166 -5.22 21.79 -14.72
N PRO A 167 -4.30 21.55 -13.75
CA PRO A 167 -4.68 21.27 -12.37
C PRO A 167 -5.52 22.37 -11.72
N GLU A 168 -5.14 23.64 -11.92
CA GLU A 168 -5.81 24.79 -11.30
C GLU A 168 -7.25 24.88 -11.81
N ARG A 169 -7.42 24.83 -13.13
CA ARG A 169 -8.74 24.86 -13.74
C ARG A 169 -9.60 23.65 -13.35
N ALA A 170 -9.01 22.47 -13.21
CA ALA A 170 -9.75 21.29 -12.78
C ALA A 170 -10.24 21.44 -11.32
N LEU A 171 -9.39 21.95 -10.43
CA LEU A 171 -9.75 22.20 -9.03
C LEU A 171 -10.88 23.23 -8.89
N GLU A 172 -10.93 24.25 -9.76
CA GLU A 172 -12.00 25.26 -9.76
C GLU A 172 -13.33 24.77 -10.34
N ASN A 173 -13.31 23.89 -11.35
CA ASN A 173 -14.50 23.51 -12.10
C ASN A 173 -15.18 22.23 -11.59
N PHE A 174 -14.47 21.41 -10.83
CA PHE A 174 -15.02 20.19 -10.24
C PHE A 174 -15.54 20.45 -8.81
N ARG A 175 -16.52 19.66 -8.39
CA ARG A 175 -17.19 19.83 -7.10
C ARG A 175 -16.34 19.26 -5.96
N ILE A 176 -15.32 19.98 -5.53
CA ILE A 176 -14.48 19.62 -4.38
C ILE A 176 -15.05 20.27 -3.11
N SER A 177 -14.92 19.60 -1.96
CA SER A 177 -15.27 20.22 -0.68
C SER A 177 -14.41 21.47 -0.44
N TYR A 178 -15.00 22.55 0.07
CA TYR A 178 -14.31 23.82 0.29
C TYR A 178 -13.06 23.66 1.15
N ASP A 179 -13.15 22.92 2.26
CA ASP A 179 -12.02 22.71 3.18
C ASP A 179 -10.85 21.98 2.52
N ILE A 180 -11.16 20.99 1.67
CA ILE A 180 -10.14 20.24 0.92
C ILE A 180 -9.52 21.13 -0.16
N PHE A 181 -10.35 21.88 -0.90
CA PHE A 181 -9.87 22.80 -1.93
C PHE A 181 -8.93 23.86 -1.33
N GLU A 182 -9.34 24.54 -0.27
CA GLU A 182 -8.52 25.56 0.38
C GLU A 182 -7.19 25.01 0.89
N GLU A 183 -7.22 23.88 1.62
CA GLU A 183 -5.99 23.29 2.16
C GLU A 183 -5.08 22.77 1.04
N PHE A 184 -5.64 22.26 -0.06
CA PHE A 184 -4.87 21.84 -1.23
C PHE A 184 -4.17 23.03 -1.91
N MET A 185 -4.90 24.10 -2.20
CA MET A 185 -4.35 25.33 -2.82
C MET A 185 -3.30 26.01 -1.94
N LYS A 186 -3.52 26.02 -0.62
CA LYS A 186 -2.58 26.57 0.35
C LYS A 186 -1.31 25.74 0.48
N THR A 187 -1.42 24.40 0.40
CA THR A 187 -0.29 23.50 0.60
C THR A 187 0.62 23.45 -0.62
N PHE A 188 0.05 23.42 -1.83
CA PHE A 188 0.81 23.14 -3.04
C PHE A 188 1.09 24.41 -3.86
N LYS A 189 2.34 24.89 -3.79
CA LYS A 189 2.84 25.90 -4.76
C LYS A 189 3.07 25.31 -6.14
N ARG A 190 3.41 24.03 -6.18
CA ARG A 190 3.48 23.20 -7.39
C ARG A 190 2.61 21.99 -7.15
N PHE A 191 1.62 21.80 -8.01
CA PHE A 191 0.66 20.73 -7.85
C PHE A 191 1.32 19.34 -8.00
N PRO A 192 0.91 18.36 -7.19
CA PRO A 192 1.36 16.98 -7.32
C PRO A 192 0.80 16.35 -8.59
N LYS A 193 1.42 15.25 -9.06
CA LYS A 193 0.90 14.53 -10.22
C LYS A 193 -0.20 13.57 -9.79
N ILE A 194 -1.33 13.64 -10.47
CA ILE A 194 -2.46 12.70 -10.37
C ILE A 194 -2.77 12.30 -11.80
N LEU A 195 -2.49 11.04 -12.14
CA LEU A 195 -2.39 10.57 -13.52
C LEU A 195 -3.24 9.32 -13.72
N ILE A 196 -3.64 9.05 -14.96
CA ILE A 196 -4.15 7.75 -15.38
C ILE A 196 -2.95 6.97 -15.95
N PRO A 197 -2.69 5.73 -15.52
CA PRO A 197 -1.61 4.91 -16.09
C PRO A 197 -2.06 4.33 -17.44
N ASP A 198 -1.90 5.10 -18.50
CA ASP A 198 -2.20 4.74 -19.90
C ASP A 198 -0.92 4.42 -20.70
N ASP A 199 -0.71 5.03 -21.86
CA ASP A 199 0.38 4.69 -22.79
C ASP A 199 1.77 5.09 -22.26
N ASP A 200 1.85 6.04 -21.32
CA ASP A 200 3.11 6.53 -20.74
C ASP A 200 3.49 5.83 -19.42
N ILE A 201 3.05 4.58 -19.24
CA ILE A 201 3.16 3.87 -17.95
C ILE A 201 4.61 3.73 -17.44
N GLU A 202 5.59 3.61 -18.34
CA GLU A 202 6.99 3.44 -17.98
C GLU A 202 7.59 4.71 -17.37
N GLU A 203 7.25 5.89 -17.92
CA GLU A 203 7.64 7.19 -17.35
C GLU A 203 6.98 7.40 -15.99
N ILE A 204 5.68 7.07 -15.88
CA ILE A 204 4.94 7.16 -14.61
C ILE A 204 5.59 6.28 -13.53
N VAL A 205 5.99 5.05 -13.89
CA VAL A 205 6.69 4.13 -12.97
C VAL A 205 8.02 4.72 -12.53
N GLU A 206 8.81 5.27 -13.45
CA GLU A 206 10.10 5.86 -13.12
C GLU A 206 9.96 7.01 -12.13
N GLU A 207 9.06 7.97 -12.42
CA GLU A 207 8.83 9.11 -11.53
C GLU A 207 8.26 8.70 -10.17
N SER A 208 7.34 7.75 -10.16
CA SER A 208 6.76 7.22 -8.92
C SER A 208 7.84 6.56 -8.05
N LEU A 209 8.76 5.79 -8.65
CA LEU A 209 9.90 5.21 -7.95
C LEU A 209 10.89 6.27 -7.46
N GLN A 210 11.15 7.33 -8.22
CA GLN A 210 11.98 8.46 -7.78
C GLN A 210 11.37 9.15 -6.55
N MET A 211 10.06 9.40 -6.56
CA MET A 211 9.35 10.00 -5.42
C MET A 211 9.36 9.06 -4.20
N ARG A 212 9.10 7.77 -4.41
CA ARG A 212 9.17 6.74 -3.37
C ARG A 212 10.52 6.72 -2.67
N LYS A 213 11.62 6.74 -3.44
CA LYS A 213 13.00 6.79 -2.91
C LYS A 213 13.26 8.06 -2.11
N ARG A 214 12.72 9.21 -2.56
CA ARG A 214 12.86 10.48 -1.84
C ARG A 214 12.19 10.45 -0.47
N ILE A 215 10.96 9.94 -0.39
CA ILE A 215 10.17 9.95 0.86
C ILE A 215 10.63 8.86 1.84
N ARG A 216 10.94 7.67 1.34
CA ARG A 216 11.34 6.51 2.18
C ARG A 216 12.84 6.45 2.46
N GLY A 217 13.65 7.25 1.78
CA GLY A 217 15.12 7.11 1.75
C GLY A 217 15.58 5.98 0.83
N GLU A 218 16.82 6.05 0.33
CA GLU A 218 17.35 5.09 -0.66
C GLU A 218 17.31 3.63 -0.18
N ALA A 219 17.56 3.40 1.12
CA ALA A 219 17.61 2.06 1.71
C ALA A 219 16.24 1.35 1.78
N ILE A 220 15.14 2.09 1.96
CA ILE A 220 13.79 1.51 2.10
C ILE A 220 13.00 1.65 0.79
N GLY A 221 13.26 2.69 0.00
CA GLY A 221 12.57 2.92 -1.27
C GLY A 221 12.86 1.87 -2.35
N GLY A 222 14.03 1.24 -2.30
CA GLY A 222 14.42 0.14 -3.19
C GLY A 222 13.96 -1.26 -2.75
N LEU A 223 13.42 -1.39 -1.54
CA LEU A 223 12.85 -2.65 -1.05
C LEU A 223 11.38 -2.74 -1.50
N GLY A 224 11.05 -3.83 -2.21
CA GLY A 224 9.69 -4.24 -2.58
C GLY A 224 8.89 -3.23 -3.40
#